data_AF-A0A3Q8D8F2-F1
#
_entry.id   AF-A0A3Q8D8F2-F1
#
_cell.length_a   1.000
_cell.length_b   1.000
_cell.length_c   1.000
_cell.angle_alpha   90.00
_cell.angle_beta   90.00
_cell.angle_gamma   90.00
#
_symmetry.space_group_name_H-M   'P 1'
#
loop_
_entity.id
_entity.type
_entity.pdbx_description
1 polymer ?
#
loop_
_entity_poly.entity_id
_entity_poly.type
_entity_poly.pdbx_seq_one_letter_code
_entity_poly.pdbx_strand_id
1 'polypeptide(L)'
;MKKLFMRLMYFLLIIFLLGILDLQIFGFVMTDFLSLIRMGDVITYHHTCLLISGIPLMLYTTFAMVRVLFSNDLQYKALPDPFEVWVLGTGALFFAIGFIANFIVLLLFLVSSYHSCPQDNLHDYHVTDVKLCETLVDNRSFF
;
A
#
# COMPACT_ATOMS: atom_id res chain seq x y z
N MET A 1 4.72 3.57 -36.36
CA MET A 1 4.34 4.59 -35.35
C MET A 1 3.47 4.03 -34.22
N LYS A 2 2.33 3.37 -34.49
CA LYS A 2 1.45 2.80 -33.44
C LYS A 2 2.16 1.90 -32.43
N LYS A 3 3.03 0.98 -32.90
CA LYS A 3 3.78 0.05 -32.04
C LYS A 3 4.77 0.76 -31.08
N LEU A 4 5.42 1.82 -31.57
CA LEU A 4 6.38 2.59 -30.78
C LEU A 4 5.67 3.43 -29.72
N PHE A 5 4.53 4.04 -30.07
CA PHE A 5 3.66 4.76 -29.14
C PHE A 5 3.14 3.85 -28.01
N MET A 6 2.65 2.64 -28.34
CA MET A 6 2.20 1.67 -27.35
C MET A 6 3.32 1.27 -26.38
N ARG A 7 4.55 1.03 -26.88
CA ARG A 7 5.71 0.73 -26.02
C ARG A 7 6.04 1.89 -25.06
N LEU A 8 5.96 3.12 -25.53
CA LEU A 8 6.19 4.29 -24.69
C LEU A 8 5.11 4.43 -23.61
N MET A 9 3.86 4.11 -23.93
CA MET A 9 2.75 4.08 -22.96
C MET A 9 2.97 2.98 -21.89
N TYR A 10 3.37 1.77 -22.28
CA TYR A 10 3.72 0.71 -21.32
C TYR A 10 4.90 1.11 -20.44
N PHE A 11 5.91 1.77 -21.01
CA PHE A 11 7.06 2.26 -20.25
C PHE A 11 6.66 3.31 -19.19
N LEU A 12 5.83 4.30 -19.56
CA LEU A 12 5.29 5.28 -18.61
C LEU A 12 4.44 4.61 -17.52
N LEU A 13 3.60 3.63 -17.90
CA LEU A 13 2.79 2.88 -16.94
C LEU A 13 3.67 2.10 -15.95
N ILE A 14 4.75 1.47 -16.40
CA ILE A 14 5.70 0.76 -15.53
C ILE A 14 6.35 1.72 -14.54
N ILE A 15 6.82 2.88 -14.99
CA ILE A 15 7.40 3.90 -14.09
C ILE A 15 6.37 4.34 -13.05
N PHE A 16 5.13 4.58 -13.48
CA PHE A 16 4.04 4.95 -12.58
C PHE A 16 3.75 3.87 -11.52
N LEU A 17 3.66 2.60 -11.93
CA LEU A 17 3.46 1.47 -11.01
C LEU A 17 4.63 1.30 -10.04
N LEU A 18 5.86 1.49 -10.51
CA LEU A 18 7.06 1.47 -9.65
C LEU A 18 7.04 2.61 -8.63
N GLY A 19 6.59 3.81 -9.02
CA GLY A 19 6.42 4.93 -8.09
C GLY A 19 5.40 4.64 -7.00
N ILE A 20 4.28 3.98 -7.32
CA ILE A 20 3.31 3.55 -6.32
C ILE A 20 3.90 2.48 -5.39
N LEU A 21 4.62 1.50 -5.94
CA LEU A 21 5.29 0.46 -5.15
C LEU A 21 6.34 1.06 -4.19
N ASP A 22 7.11 2.05 -4.65
CA ASP A 22 8.08 2.76 -3.82
C ASP A 22 7.40 3.47 -2.64
N LEU A 23 6.30 4.19 -2.91
CA LEU A 23 5.49 4.83 -1.87
C LEU A 23 4.86 3.81 -0.90
N GLN A 24 4.47 2.63 -1.39
CA GLN A 24 3.93 1.55 -0.56
C GLN A 24 4.98 0.91 0.36
N ILE A 25 6.23 0.76 -0.11
CA ILE A 25 7.31 0.04 0.60
C ILE A 25 8.16 0.97 1.47
N PHE A 26 8.43 2.19 0.99
CA PHE A 26 9.35 3.14 1.63
C PHE A 26 8.66 4.45 2.04
N GLY A 27 7.45 4.72 1.57
CA GLY A 27 6.69 5.92 1.92
C GLY A 27 5.84 5.78 3.17
N PHE A 28 4.88 6.71 3.31
CA PHE A 28 4.01 6.83 4.49
C PHE A 28 3.20 5.55 4.81
N VAL A 29 2.92 4.75 3.78
CA VAL A 29 2.15 3.51 3.90
C VAL A 29 2.87 2.50 4.80
N MET A 30 4.17 2.29 4.58
CA MET A 30 4.96 1.36 5.39
C MET A 30 5.23 1.91 6.79
N THR A 31 5.44 3.22 6.93
CA THR A 31 5.67 3.83 8.24
C THR A 31 4.46 3.70 9.15
N ASP A 32 3.25 3.91 8.61
CA ASP A 32 1.99 3.71 9.35
C ASP A 32 1.82 2.25 9.79
N PHE A 33 2.08 1.30 8.90
CA PHE A 33 1.96 -0.11 9.23
C PHE A 33 2.97 -0.58 10.27
N LEU A 34 4.21 -0.10 10.19
CA LEU A 34 5.22 -0.34 11.23
C LEU A 34 4.81 0.29 12.56
N SER A 35 4.24 1.50 12.54
CA SER A 35 3.72 2.15 13.74
C SER A 35 2.62 1.33 14.39
N LEU A 36 1.71 0.79 13.57
CA LEU A 36 0.61 -0.06 14.01
C LEU A 36 1.11 -1.38 14.64
N ILE A 37 2.07 -2.06 14.01
CA ILE A 37 2.63 -3.31 14.55
C ILE A 37 3.41 -3.08 15.83
N ARG A 38 4.17 -1.98 15.92
CA ARG A 38 4.98 -1.67 17.10
C ARG A 38 4.15 -1.33 18.33
N MET A 39 2.88 -0.92 18.16
CA MET A 39 1.98 -0.49 19.25
C MET A 39 2.71 0.37 20.29
N GLY A 40 3.39 1.42 19.84
CA GLY A 40 4.04 2.38 20.72
C GLY A 40 3.07 3.41 21.28
N ASP A 41 3.56 4.35 22.10
CA ASP A 41 2.75 5.39 22.72
C ASP A 41 2.01 6.31 21.73
N VAL A 42 2.45 6.30 20.47
CA VAL A 42 1.84 7.00 19.34
C VAL A 42 1.69 6.02 18.17
N ILE A 43 0.48 5.93 17.62
CA ILE A 43 0.18 5.14 16.44
C ILE A 43 -0.36 6.07 15.34
N THR A 44 0.31 6.12 14.21
CA THR A 44 -0.23 6.74 12.99
C THR A 44 -1.00 5.71 12.19
N TYR A 45 -2.26 5.99 11.88
CA TYR A 45 -3.06 5.07 11.09
C TYR A 45 -3.96 5.78 10.09
N HIS A 46 -3.59 5.72 8.81
CA HIS A 46 -4.38 6.24 7.70
C HIS A 46 -4.98 5.13 6.82
N HIS A 47 -5.58 4.10 7.44
CA HIS A 47 -6.22 2.97 6.73
C HIS A 47 -5.32 2.25 5.70
N THR A 48 -4.00 2.29 5.93
CA THR A 48 -2.96 1.88 4.97
C THR A 48 -2.78 0.36 4.84
N CYS A 49 -3.41 -0.47 5.69
CA CYS A 49 -3.28 -1.93 5.61
C CYS A 49 -3.83 -2.48 4.29
N LEU A 50 -4.88 -1.86 3.72
CA LEU A 50 -5.40 -2.24 2.41
C LEU A 50 -4.38 -1.96 1.30
N LEU A 51 -3.66 -0.84 1.37
CA LEU A 51 -2.63 -0.47 0.39
C LEU A 51 -1.46 -1.46 0.42
N ILE A 52 -1.01 -1.88 1.60
CA ILE A 52 0.07 -2.88 1.75
C ILE A 52 -0.33 -4.24 1.23
N SER A 53 -1.58 -4.64 1.46
CA SER A 53 -2.09 -5.92 0.97
C SER A 53 -2.15 -6.01 -0.56
N GLY A 54 -2.15 -4.87 -1.26
CA GLY A 54 -2.10 -4.79 -2.72
C GLY A 54 -0.71 -4.97 -3.32
N ILE A 55 0.37 -4.95 -2.52
CA ILE A 55 1.77 -5.05 -3.00
C ILE A 55 2.00 -6.30 -3.87
N PRO A 56 1.57 -7.52 -3.50
CA PRO A 56 1.80 -8.71 -4.33
C PRO A 56 1.16 -8.58 -5.72
N LEU A 57 -0.05 -8.01 -5.80
CA LEU A 57 -0.75 -7.79 -7.06
C LEU A 57 -0.05 -6.71 -7.89
N MET A 58 0.40 -5.63 -7.26
CA MET A 58 1.13 -4.54 -7.92
C MET A 58 2.50 -4.99 -8.45
N LEU A 59 3.20 -5.86 -7.73
CA LEU A 59 4.43 -6.49 -8.21
C LEU A 59 4.16 -7.38 -9.42
N TYR A 60 3.10 -8.19 -9.36
CA TYR A 60 2.71 -9.05 -10.47
C TYR A 60 2.36 -8.25 -11.72
N THR A 61 1.53 -7.20 -11.60
CA THR A 61 1.13 -6.37 -12.73
C THR A 61 2.32 -5.63 -13.32
N THR A 62 3.22 -5.09 -12.49
CA THR A 62 4.47 -4.46 -12.97
C THR A 62 5.31 -5.44 -13.77
N PHE A 63 5.50 -6.66 -13.26
CA PHE A 63 6.27 -7.69 -13.94
C PHE A 63 5.61 -8.16 -15.25
N ALA A 64 4.28 -8.30 -15.27
CA ALA A 64 3.52 -8.60 -16.47
C ALA A 64 3.69 -7.50 -17.53
N MET A 65 3.63 -6.22 -17.13
CA MET A 65 3.83 -5.09 -18.05
C MET A 65 5.25 -5.04 -18.61
N VAL A 66 6.27 -5.34 -17.80
CA VAL A 66 7.66 -5.47 -18.27
C VAL A 66 7.77 -6.57 -19.33
N ARG A 67 7.16 -7.74 -19.11
CA ARG A 67 7.14 -8.82 -20.12
C ARG A 67 6.45 -8.38 -21.41
N VAL A 68 5.32 -7.67 -21.32
CA VAL A 68 4.59 -7.14 -22.48
C VAL A 68 5.46 -6.15 -23.26
N LEU A 69 6.18 -5.27 -22.58
CA LEU A 69 7.07 -4.28 -23.20
C LEU A 69 8.14 -4.93 -24.10
N PHE A 70 8.73 -6.03 -23.63
CA PHE A 70 9.75 -6.79 -24.37
C PHE A 70 9.18 -7.82 -25.35
N SER A 71 7.86 -8.05 -25.35
CA SER A 71 7.23 -8.96 -26.30
C SER A 71 7.19 -8.40 -27.73
N ASN A 72 7.23 -9.30 -28.71
CA ASN A 72 7.14 -8.92 -30.12
C ASN A 72 5.72 -8.46 -30.50
N ASP A 73 4.70 -9.01 -29.86
CA ASP A 73 3.30 -8.80 -30.24
C ASP A 73 2.60 -7.73 -29.39
N LEU A 74 3.26 -7.20 -28.34
CA LEU A 74 2.66 -6.32 -27.32
C LEU A 74 1.36 -6.88 -26.73
N GLN A 75 1.25 -8.21 -26.70
CA GLN A 75 0.12 -8.92 -26.13
C GLN A 75 0.54 -9.53 -24.81
N TYR A 76 -0.37 -9.46 -23.83
CA TYR A 76 -0.23 -10.20 -22.60
C TYR A 76 -0.22 -11.70 -22.91
N LYS A 77 0.84 -12.37 -22.48
CA LYS A 77 0.92 -13.83 -22.47
C LYS A 77 0.87 -14.27 -21.01
N ALA A 78 -0.23 -14.92 -20.68
CA ALA A 78 -0.48 -15.55 -19.40
C ALA A 78 0.73 -16.38 -18.94
N LEU A 79 0.96 -16.43 -17.62
CA LEU A 79 1.87 -17.43 -17.08
C LEU A 79 1.27 -18.83 -17.33
N PRO A 80 2.11 -19.85 -17.53
CA PRO A 80 1.61 -21.21 -17.70
C PRO A 80 0.77 -21.62 -16.49
N ASP A 81 -0.39 -22.23 -16.73
CA ASP A 81 -1.19 -22.83 -15.67
C ASP A 81 -0.37 -23.92 -14.94
N PRO A 82 -0.43 -24.01 -13.60
CA PRO A 82 -1.35 -23.30 -12.70
C PRO A 82 -0.76 -22.01 -12.08
N PHE A 83 0.41 -21.54 -12.52
CA PHE A 83 1.14 -20.48 -11.83
C PHE A 83 0.37 -19.15 -11.80
N GLU A 84 -0.31 -18.78 -12.88
CA GLU A 84 -1.13 -17.56 -12.91
C GLU A 84 -2.27 -17.61 -11.88
N VAL A 85 -2.97 -18.75 -11.82
CA VAL A 85 -4.05 -18.98 -10.85
C VAL A 85 -3.54 -18.86 -9.42
N TRP A 86 -2.36 -19.40 -9.13
CA TRP A 86 -1.74 -19.28 -7.81
C TRP A 86 -1.37 -17.84 -7.46
N VAL A 87 -0.78 -17.08 -8.39
CA VAL A 87 -0.38 -15.69 -8.14
C VAL A 87 -1.60 -14.79 -7.96
N LEU A 88 -2.62 -14.95 -8.80
CA LEU A 88 -3.88 -14.20 -8.67
C LEU A 88 -4.64 -14.60 -7.41
N GLY A 89 -4.69 -15.90 -7.09
CA GLY A 89 -5.35 -16.42 -5.89
C GLY A 89 -4.68 -15.94 -4.61
N THR A 90 -3.35 -15.97 -4.55
CA THR A 90 -2.61 -15.42 -3.41
C THR A 90 -2.78 -13.91 -3.31
N GLY A 91 -2.72 -13.17 -4.42
CA GLY A 91 -2.99 -11.73 -4.44
C GLY A 91 -4.38 -11.37 -3.91
N ALA A 92 -5.42 -12.10 -4.34
CA ALA A 92 -6.79 -11.90 -3.86
C ALA A 92 -6.92 -12.21 -2.37
N LEU A 93 -6.24 -13.25 -1.89
CA LEU A 93 -6.22 -13.62 -0.48
C LEU A 93 -5.54 -12.54 0.37
N PHE A 94 -4.39 -12.00 -0.06
CA PHE A 94 -3.75 -10.89 0.64
C PHE A 94 -4.67 -9.66 0.70
N PHE A 95 -5.30 -9.30 -0.42
CA PHE A 95 -6.24 -8.18 -0.46
C PHE A 95 -7.41 -8.36 0.51
N ALA A 96 -7.99 -9.56 0.58
CA ALA A 96 -9.06 -9.88 1.53
C ALA A 96 -8.57 -9.76 2.98
N ILE A 97 -7.36 -10.23 3.29
CA ILE A 97 -6.76 -10.08 4.62
C ILE A 97 -6.54 -8.60 4.95
N GLY A 98 -6.02 -7.79 4.02
CA GLY A 98 -5.83 -6.36 4.24
C GLY A 98 -7.13 -5.62 4.50
N PHE A 99 -8.19 -5.98 3.78
CA PHE A 99 -9.53 -5.46 4.00
C PHE A 99 -10.03 -5.81 5.41
N ILE A 100 -9.94 -7.07 5.82
CA ILE A 100 -10.34 -7.51 7.17
C ILE A 100 -9.48 -6.83 8.25
N ALA A 101 -8.17 -6.73 8.03
CA ALA A 101 -7.25 -6.08 8.95
C ALA A 101 -7.62 -4.62 9.22
N ASN A 102 -8.10 -3.88 8.21
CA ASN A 102 -8.57 -2.51 8.40
C ASN A 102 -9.72 -2.43 9.44
N PHE A 103 -10.65 -3.39 9.43
CA PHE A 103 -11.73 -3.46 10.43
C PHE A 103 -11.22 -3.89 11.80
N ILE A 104 -10.29 -4.85 11.84
CA ILE A 104 -9.69 -5.31 13.10
C ILE A 104 -8.96 -4.15 13.79
N VAL A 105 -8.21 -3.35 13.05
CA VAL A 105 -7.50 -2.18 13.59
C VAL A 105 -8.49 -1.14 14.15
N LEU A 106 -9.58 -0.88 13.43
CA LEU A 106 -10.62 0.02 13.92
C LEU A 106 -11.24 -0.48 15.24
N LEU A 107 -11.52 -1.79 15.34
CA LEU A 107 -12.02 -2.42 16.57
C LEU A 107 -10.99 -2.37 17.69
N LEU A 108 -9.70 -2.58 17.39
CA LEU A 108 -8.62 -2.44 18.36
C LEU A 108 -8.59 -1.04 18.94
N PHE A 109 -8.64 0.00 18.10
CA PHE A 109 -8.68 1.38 18.59
C PHE A 109 -9.91 1.65 19.47
N LEU A 110 -11.06 1.07 19.13
CA LEU A 110 -12.30 1.27 19.88
C LEU A 110 -12.29 0.63 21.29
N VAL A 111 -11.55 -0.46 21.47
CA VAL A 111 -11.44 -1.18 22.76
C VAL A 111 -10.20 -0.75 23.55
N SER A 112 -9.20 -0.21 22.88
CA SER A 112 -7.95 0.22 23.50
C SER A 112 -8.04 1.59 24.17
N SER A 113 -7.08 1.91 25.04
CA SER A 113 -6.93 3.23 25.67
C SER A 113 -6.34 4.30 24.75
N TYR A 114 -6.26 4.05 23.44
CA TYR A 114 -5.74 5.02 22.50
C TYR A 114 -6.81 6.04 22.12
N HIS A 115 -6.51 7.32 22.30
CA HIS A 115 -7.38 8.42 21.95
C HIS A 115 -6.86 9.14 20.70
N SER A 116 -7.76 9.50 19.80
CA SER A 116 -7.41 10.36 18.66
C SER A 116 -7.09 11.77 19.13
N CYS A 117 -6.04 12.38 18.57
CA CYS A 117 -5.72 13.77 18.87
C CYS A 117 -6.83 14.70 18.34
N PRO A 118 -7.33 15.67 19.15
CA PRO A 118 -8.46 16.53 18.78
C PRO A 118 -8.11 17.66 17.80
N GLN A 119 -6.86 17.74 17.33
CA GLN A 119 -6.38 18.80 16.45
C GLN A 119 -6.52 18.36 14.98
N ASP A 120 -7.09 19.23 14.13
CA ASP A 120 -7.48 18.87 12.74
C ASP A 120 -6.35 18.25 11.91
N ASN A 121 -5.10 18.67 12.11
CA ASN A 121 -3.94 18.14 11.39
C ASN A 121 -3.35 16.84 11.98
N LEU A 122 -3.85 16.38 13.13
CA LEU A 122 -3.32 15.23 13.87
C LEU A 122 -4.37 14.15 14.16
N HIS A 123 -5.56 14.22 13.56
CA HIS A 123 -6.64 13.28 13.85
C HIS A 123 -6.25 11.81 13.58
N ASP A 124 -5.37 11.58 12.60
CA ASP A 124 -4.83 10.26 12.25
C ASP A 124 -3.79 9.71 13.23
N TYR A 125 -3.42 10.49 14.26
CA TYR A 125 -2.55 10.05 15.35
C TYR A 125 -3.42 9.59 16.53
N HIS A 126 -3.19 8.35 16.94
CA HIS A 126 -3.80 7.72 18.10
C HIS A 126 -2.76 7.59 19.21
N VAL A 127 -3.02 8.15 20.39
CA VAL A 127 -2.05 8.22 21.51
C VAL A 127 -2.61 7.64 22.80
N THR A 128 -1.75 7.10 23.66
CA THR A 128 -2.14 6.60 24.99
C THR A 128 -2.38 7.72 26.01
N ASP A 129 -1.68 8.86 25.88
CA ASP A 129 -1.87 10.07 26.69
C ASP A 129 -2.09 11.26 25.75
N VAL A 130 -3.20 11.98 25.94
CA VAL A 130 -3.58 13.15 25.13
C VAL A 130 -2.53 14.26 25.20
N LYS A 131 -1.72 14.31 26.27
CA LYS A 131 -0.60 15.28 26.36
C LYS A 131 0.51 15.02 25.34
N LEU A 132 0.66 13.79 24.83
CA LEU A 132 1.61 13.52 23.75
C LEU A 132 1.20 14.25 22.45
N CYS A 133 -0.09 14.53 22.24
CA CYS A 133 -0.55 15.26 21.06
C CYS A 133 0.08 16.65 20.92
N GLU A 134 0.41 17.32 22.03
CA GLU A 134 1.04 18.66 22.02
C GLU A 134 2.52 18.61 21.57
N THR A 135 3.14 17.43 21.62
CA THR A 135 4.55 17.24 21.25
C THR A 135 4.74 16.71 19.82
N LEU A 136 3.65 16.34 19.15
CA LEU A 136 3.68 15.79 17.80
C LEU A 136 3.76 16.92 16.77
N VAL A 137 4.78 16.85 15.91
CA VAL A 137 4.92 17.69 14.73
C VAL A 137 4.59 16.84 13.51
N ASP A 138 3.57 17.23 12.75
CA ASP A 138 3.18 16.50 11.55
C ASP A 138 4.22 16.70 10.42
N ASN A 139 5.10 15.72 10.25
CA ASN A 139 6.18 15.74 9.27
C ASN A 139 5.85 14.94 7.99
N ARG A 140 4.58 14.53 7.81
CA ARG A 140 4.12 13.78 6.64
C ARG A 140 4.14 14.60 5.33
N SER A 141 4.45 15.90 5.41
CA SER A 141 4.52 16.82 4.26
C SER A 141 5.82 16.73 3.43
N PHE A 142 6.76 15.84 3.77
CA PHE A 142 8.11 15.82 3.19
C PHE A 142 8.54 14.53 2.47
N PHE A 143 7.60 13.72 1.96
CA PHE A 143 7.92 12.65 1.00
C PHE A 143 6.83 12.45 -0.05
#